data_AF-A0A938MKP2-F1
#
_entry.id   AF-A0A938MKP2-F1
#
_cell.length_a   1.000
_cell.length_b   1.000
_cell.length_c   1.000
_cell.angle_alpha   90.00
_cell.angle_beta   90.00
_cell.angle_gamma   90.00
#
_symmetry.space_group_name_H-M   'P 1'
#
loop_
_entity.id
_entity.type
_entity.pdbx_description
1 polymer ?
#
loop_
_entity_poly.entity_id
_entity_poly.type
_entity_poly.pdbx_seq_one_letter_code
_entity_poly.pdbx_strand_id
1 'polypeptide(L)'
;MEESGLKERVIHAAEAVLDHEGSVSALHVLMQMGWLHYVHFQDWQRQLPFYDCLERSMQSTPERRARALEFFEEWARARGLECVTAQYWPKARHPGAELQITLNNDPALEALYRKVYLKPGLAARKADKIKAQASKPPDLLVFVTFQEQECSECGEKMDKGDLTFVEGRNPLCLRCADLDHLVFLPS
;
A
#
# COMPACT_ATOMS: atom_id res chain seq x y z
N MET A 1 -16.89 5.36 -27.84
CA MET A 1 -16.58 3.91 -27.79
C MET A 1 -15.48 3.59 -26.78
N GLU A 2 -14.40 4.38 -26.72
CA GLU A 2 -13.27 4.16 -25.80
C GLU A 2 -13.63 4.29 -24.30
N GLU A 3 -14.54 5.23 -23.95
CA GLU A 3 -14.98 5.41 -22.56
C GLU A 3 -15.81 4.24 -22.01
N SER A 4 -16.68 3.62 -22.84
CA SER A 4 -17.51 2.48 -22.41
C SER A 4 -16.65 1.28 -22.05
N GLY A 5 -15.65 0.97 -22.90
CA GLY A 5 -14.73 -0.13 -22.65
C GLY A 5 -13.84 0.11 -21.42
N LEU A 6 -13.49 1.37 -21.13
CA LEU A 6 -12.79 1.69 -19.88
C LEU A 6 -13.69 1.46 -18.66
N LYS A 7 -14.92 1.98 -18.68
CA LYS A 7 -15.89 1.82 -17.59
C LYS A 7 -16.14 0.35 -17.25
N GLU A 8 -16.38 -0.48 -18.26
CA GLU A 8 -16.60 -1.93 -18.09
C GLU A 8 -15.39 -2.61 -17.42
N ARG A 9 -14.17 -2.28 -17.86
CA ARG A 9 -12.95 -2.85 -17.28
C ARG A 9 -12.74 -2.42 -15.82
N VAL A 10 -13.03 -1.17 -15.49
CA VAL A 10 -12.93 -0.65 -14.13
C VAL A 10 -13.91 -1.37 -13.21
N ILE A 11 -15.17 -1.51 -13.64
CA ILE A 11 -16.22 -2.21 -12.89
C ILE A 11 -15.84 -3.68 -12.70
N HIS A 12 -15.45 -4.37 -13.77
CA HIS A 12 -15.05 -5.78 -13.69
C HIS A 12 -13.86 -5.99 -12.75
N ALA A 13 -12.84 -5.11 -12.82
CA ALA A 13 -11.71 -5.16 -11.90
C ALA A 13 -12.14 -4.92 -10.44
N ALA A 14 -13.01 -3.93 -10.21
CA ALA A 14 -13.51 -3.63 -8.88
C ALA A 14 -14.32 -4.77 -8.27
N GLU A 15 -15.18 -5.41 -9.06
CA GLU A 15 -15.98 -6.57 -8.66
C GLU A 15 -15.11 -7.78 -8.33
N ALA A 16 -14.15 -8.10 -9.21
CA ALA A 16 -13.23 -9.21 -8.98
C ALA A 16 -12.45 -9.05 -7.66
N VAL A 17 -11.93 -7.86 -7.39
CA VAL A 17 -11.23 -7.57 -6.13
C VAL A 17 -12.18 -7.63 -4.94
N LEU A 18 -13.35 -6.97 -5.02
CA LEU A 18 -14.32 -6.92 -3.94
C LEU A 18 -14.79 -8.33 -3.55
N ASP A 19 -14.96 -9.22 -4.52
CA ASP A 19 -15.38 -10.60 -4.29
C ASP A 19 -14.30 -11.46 -3.65
N HIS A 20 -13.04 -11.30 -4.07
CA HIS A 20 -11.91 -12.06 -3.55
C HIS A 20 -11.48 -11.58 -2.14
N GLU A 21 -11.24 -10.29 -1.98
CA GLU A 21 -10.68 -9.71 -0.75
C GLU A 21 -11.76 -9.36 0.28
N GLY A 22 -12.97 -9.03 -0.19
CA GLY A 22 -14.04 -8.47 0.64
C GLY A 22 -13.96 -6.95 0.79
N SER A 23 -12.97 -6.30 0.19
CA SER A 23 -12.89 -4.84 0.10
C SER A 23 -12.15 -4.42 -1.15
N VAL A 24 -12.40 -3.21 -1.63
CA VAL A 24 -11.76 -2.66 -2.83
C VAL A 24 -11.47 -1.17 -2.66
N SER A 25 -10.35 -0.72 -3.18
CA SER A 25 -10.01 0.70 -3.29
C SER A 25 -9.59 1.01 -4.71
N ALA A 26 -9.47 2.30 -5.04
CA ALA A 26 -8.93 2.73 -6.31
C ALA A 26 -7.56 2.10 -6.60
N LEU A 27 -6.67 2.03 -5.61
CA LEU A 27 -5.34 1.42 -5.80
C LEU A 27 -5.44 -0.07 -6.15
N HIS A 28 -6.36 -0.82 -5.54
CA HIS A 28 -6.58 -2.22 -5.91
C HIS A 28 -7.09 -2.36 -7.35
N VAL A 29 -8.00 -1.49 -7.78
CA VAL A 29 -8.50 -1.48 -9.16
C VAL A 29 -7.37 -1.21 -10.14
N LEU A 30 -6.51 -0.21 -9.86
CA LEU A 30 -5.34 0.08 -10.68
C LEU A 30 -4.37 -1.11 -10.74
N MET A 31 -4.18 -1.82 -9.63
CA MET A 31 -3.37 -3.04 -9.60
C MET A 31 -3.97 -4.16 -10.44
N GLN A 32 -5.27 -4.41 -10.28
CA GLN A 32 -6.00 -5.43 -11.03
C GLN A 32 -6.01 -5.13 -12.54
N MET A 33 -6.01 -3.85 -12.93
CA MET A 33 -5.93 -3.41 -14.32
C MET A 33 -4.50 -3.38 -14.88
N GLY A 34 -3.48 -3.65 -14.06
CA GLY A 34 -2.07 -3.57 -14.43
C GLY A 34 -1.54 -2.15 -14.61
N TRP A 35 -2.24 -1.14 -14.09
CA TRP A 35 -1.81 0.27 -14.15
C TRP A 35 -0.91 0.67 -12.99
N LEU A 36 -0.89 -0.14 -11.93
CA LEU A 36 0.03 -0.03 -10.82
C LEU A 36 0.52 -1.44 -10.47
N HIS A 37 1.83 -1.66 -10.40
CA HIS A 37 2.34 -2.94 -9.91
C HIS A 37 2.51 -2.92 -8.39
N TYR A 38 2.25 -4.06 -7.75
CA TYR A 38 2.40 -4.20 -6.31
C TYR A 38 3.82 -3.87 -5.82
N VAL A 39 4.85 -4.17 -6.62
CA VAL A 39 6.25 -3.81 -6.31
C VAL A 39 6.43 -2.30 -6.11
N HIS A 40 5.82 -1.47 -6.94
CA HIS A 40 5.91 -0.01 -6.81
C HIS A 40 5.19 0.50 -5.57
N PHE A 41 4.08 -0.14 -5.19
CA PHE A 41 3.39 0.17 -3.93
C PHE A 41 4.28 -0.18 -2.72
N GLN A 42 4.95 -1.34 -2.75
CA GLN A 42 5.87 -1.74 -1.68
C GLN A 42 7.09 -0.82 -1.60
N ASP A 43 7.68 -0.44 -2.73
CA ASP A 43 8.83 0.46 -2.80
C ASP A 43 8.49 1.87 -2.32
N TRP A 44 7.29 2.35 -2.67
CA TRP A 44 6.73 3.59 -2.13
C TRP A 44 6.53 3.54 -0.61
N GLN A 45 5.98 2.43 -0.09
CA GLN A 45 5.88 2.24 1.36
C GLN A 45 7.23 2.18 2.07
N ARG A 46 8.28 1.68 1.40
CA ARG A 46 9.65 1.65 1.91
C ARG A 46 10.38 2.99 1.77
N GLN A 47 9.76 3.99 1.14
CA GLN A 47 10.40 5.27 0.83
C GLN A 47 11.71 5.12 0.06
N LEU A 48 11.75 4.23 -0.93
CA LEU A 48 12.90 4.14 -1.82
C LEU A 48 13.09 5.47 -2.60
N PRO A 49 14.34 5.83 -2.95
CA PRO A 49 14.60 6.98 -3.81
C PRO A 49 13.73 6.95 -5.08
N PHE A 50 13.24 8.12 -5.48
CA PHE A 50 12.32 8.34 -6.61
C PHE A 50 10.85 7.91 -6.39
N TYR A 51 10.50 7.42 -5.20
CA TYR A 51 9.12 7.18 -4.79
C TYR A 51 8.62 8.24 -3.79
N ASP A 52 8.76 9.52 -4.16
CA ASP A 52 8.20 10.67 -3.43
C ASP A 52 6.66 10.64 -3.42
N CYS A 53 6.06 10.16 -4.50
CA CYS A 53 4.65 9.84 -4.58
C CYS A 53 4.39 8.57 -5.41
N LEU A 54 3.23 7.95 -5.19
CA LEU A 54 2.85 6.72 -5.89
C LEU A 54 2.47 6.96 -7.36
N GLU A 55 1.91 8.13 -7.67
CA GLU A 55 1.36 8.50 -8.98
C GLU A 55 2.39 8.43 -10.12
N ARG A 56 3.67 8.72 -9.83
CA ARG A 56 4.76 8.61 -10.82
C ARG A 56 4.99 7.19 -11.31
N SER A 57 4.65 6.20 -10.49
CA SER A 57 4.84 4.77 -10.80
C SER A 57 3.63 4.15 -11.51
N MET A 58 2.57 4.92 -11.73
CA MET A 58 1.37 4.45 -12.41
C MET A 58 1.54 4.57 -13.93
N GLN A 59 1.22 3.51 -14.67
CA GLN A 59 1.49 3.39 -16.11
C GLN A 59 0.49 4.12 -17.02
N SER A 60 -0.70 4.45 -16.51
CA SER A 60 -1.74 5.18 -17.24
C SER A 60 -1.55 6.69 -17.13
N THR A 61 -2.05 7.48 -18.09
CA THR A 61 -1.98 8.96 -18.00
C THR A 61 -2.89 9.51 -16.88
N PRO A 62 -2.61 10.72 -16.34
CA PRO A 62 -3.42 11.34 -15.30
C PRO A 62 -4.91 11.45 -15.66
N GLU A 63 -5.23 11.82 -16.90
CA GLU A 63 -6.60 12.00 -17.39
C GLU A 63 -7.34 10.66 -17.41
N ARG A 64 -6.64 9.62 -17.87
CA ARG A 64 -7.19 8.27 -17.92
C ARG A 64 -7.43 7.69 -16.52
N ARG A 65 -6.57 8.02 -15.55
CA ARG A 65 -6.76 7.65 -14.13
C ARG A 65 -7.95 8.40 -13.53
N ALA A 66 -8.04 9.71 -13.75
CA ALA A 66 -9.15 10.52 -13.26
C ALA A 66 -10.50 9.94 -13.74
N ARG A 67 -10.59 9.60 -15.03
CA ARG A 67 -11.80 8.98 -15.59
C ARG A 67 -12.11 7.60 -15.00
N ALA A 68 -11.08 6.80 -14.73
CA ALA A 68 -11.25 5.50 -14.07
C ALA A 68 -11.74 5.66 -12.61
N LEU A 69 -11.23 6.64 -11.88
CA LEU A 69 -11.67 6.97 -10.53
C LEU A 69 -13.13 7.43 -10.51
N GLU A 70 -13.54 8.27 -11.47
CA GLU A 70 -14.94 8.69 -11.61
C GLU A 70 -15.86 7.48 -11.80
N PHE A 71 -15.53 6.58 -12.74
CA PHE A 71 -16.33 5.37 -12.97
C PHE A 71 -16.38 4.44 -11.75
N PHE A 72 -15.27 4.33 -11.02
CA PHE A 72 -15.20 3.54 -9.80
C PHE A 72 -16.07 4.14 -8.69
N GLU A 73 -16.00 5.45 -8.46
CA GLU A 73 -16.81 6.15 -7.45
C GLU A 73 -18.30 6.11 -7.79
N GLU A 74 -18.66 6.30 -9.07
CA GLU A 74 -20.04 6.14 -9.55
C GLU A 74 -20.57 4.74 -9.26
N TRP A 75 -19.80 3.71 -9.59
CA TRP A 75 -20.16 2.31 -9.34
C TRP A 75 -20.32 2.02 -7.84
N ALA A 76 -19.37 2.46 -7.01
CA ALA A 76 -19.41 2.22 -5.58
C ALA A 76 -20.62 2.93 -4.92
N ARG A 77 -20.92 4.16 -5.37
CA ARG A 77 -22.09 4.93 -4.92
C ARG A 77 -23.40 4.28 -5.36
N ALA A 78 -23.49 3.84 -6.61
CA ALA A 78 -24.69 3.17 -7.14
C ALA A 78 -25.02 1.88 -6.38
N ARG A 79 -23.98 1.21 -5.83
CA ARG A 79 -24.12 0.02 -4.99
C ARG A 79 -24.31 0.31 -3.50
N GLY A 80 -24.27 1.58 -3.09
CA GLY A 80 -24.41 1.99 -1.69
C GLY A 80 -23.34 1.38 -0.78
N LEU A 81 -22.11 1.20 -1.28
CA LEU A 81 -21.04 0.56 -0.51
C LEU A 81 -20.60 1.45 0.65
N GLU A 82 -20.49 0.86 1.84
CA GLU A 82 -19.82 1.50 2.97
C GLU A 82 -18.33 1.67 2.65
N CYS A 83 -17.77 2.82 3.04
CA CYS A 83 -16.34 3.07 2.88
C CYS A 83 -15.68 3.52 4.19
N VAL A 84 -14.40 3.23 4.30
CA VAL A 84 -13.49 3.78 5.31
C VAL A 84 -12.30 4.44 4.63
N THR A 85 -11.64 5.32 5.35
CA THR A 85 -10.43 6.00 4.87
C THR A 85 -9.20 5.19 5.27
N ALA A 86 -8.42 4.76 4.28
CA ALA A 86 -7.12 4.16 4.49
C ALA A 86 -6.07 5.21 4.81
N GLN A 87 -5.16 4.84 5.73
CA GLN A 87 -3.96 5.59 6.04
C GLN A 87 -2.73 4.83 5.57
N TYR A 88 -1.81 5.52 4.91
CA TYR A 88 -0.61 4.91 4.34
C TYR A 88 0.64 5.48 5.00
N TRP A 89 1.20 4.73 5.94
CA TRP A 89 2.41 5.13 6.67
C TRP A 89 3.66 4.49 6.05
N PRO A 90 4.82 5.17 6.11
CA PRO A 90 6.11 4.56 5.80
C PRO A 90 6.38 3.30 6.62
N LYS A 91 7.07 2.32 6.02
CA LYS A 91 7.65 1.17 6.72
C LYS A 91 8.97 1.58 7.39
N ALA A 92 8.86 2.44 8.39
CA ALA A 92 9.98 2.99 9.15
C ALA A 92 9.70 2.86 10.66
N ARG A 93 10.76 2.87 11.47
CA ARG A 93 10.66 2.78 12.94
C ARG A 93 9.87 3.96 13.52
N HIS A 94 10.12 5.14 12.97
CA HIS A 94 9.45 6.38 13.32
C HIS A 94 8.88 7.01 12.04
N PRO A 95 7.68 6.57 11.61
CA PRO A 95 7.06 7.13 10.43
C PRO A 95 6.75 8.60 10.69
N GLY A 96 7.40 9.50 9.94
CA GLY A 96 7.20 10.94 10.09
C GLY A 96 5.84 11.38 9.57
N ALA A 97 5.78 11.67 8.26
CA ALA A 97 4.53 12.03 7.59
C ALA A 97 3.88 10.82 6.92
N GLU A 98 2.56 10.90 6.75
CA GLU A 98 1.81 9.97 5.91
C GLU A 98 2.30 10.05 4.46
N LEU A 99 2.34 8.91 3.76
CA LEU A 99 2.82 8.83 2.40
C LEU A 99 1.86 9.52 1.43
N GLN A 100 2.42 10.31 0.52
CA GLN A 100 1.71 11.01 -0.53
C GLN A 100 1.44 10.10 -1.73
N ILE A 101 0.22 10.10 -2.26
CA ILE A 101 -0.16 9.25 -3.40
C ILE A 101 0.02 10.02 -4.71
N THR A 102 -0.46 11.26 -4.76
CA THR A 102 -0.55 12.12 -5.94
C THR A 102 0.68 13.01 -6.07
N LEU A 103 1.02 13.47 -7.27
CA LEU A 103 2.19 14.32 -7.50
C LEU A 103 2.09 15.68 -6.78
N ASN A 104 0.91 16.29 -6.82
CA ASN A 104 0.70 17.65 -6.29
C ASN A 104 0.06 17.66 -4.89
N ASN A 105 -0.09 16.50 -4.26
CA ASN A 105 -0.82 16.32 -3.00
C ASN A 105 -2.22 16.95 -3.05
N ASP A 106 -2.96 16.73 -4.15
CA ASP A 106 -4.30 17.29 -4.32
C ASP A 106 -5.24 16.63 -3.29
N PRO A 107 -5.83 17.41 -2.35
CA PRO A 107 -6.57 16.81 -1.24
C PRO A 107 -7.80 16.01 -1.67
N ALA A 108 -8.47 16.42 -2.76
CA ALA A 108 -9.65 15.72 -3.25
C ALA A 108 -9.24 14.38 -3.87
N LEU A 109 -8.19 14.38 -4.69
CA LEU A 109 -7.69 13.17 -5.35
C LEU A 109 -7.04 12.19 -4.35
N GLU A 110 -6.30 12.69 -3.36
CA GLU A 110 -5.78 11.90 -2.23
C GLU A 110 -6.92 11.19 -1.49
N ALA A 111 -7.98 11.92 -1.16
CA ALA A 111 -9.14 11.35 -0.48
C ALA A 111 -9.80 10.24 -1.30
N LEU A 112 -9.89 10.38 -2.63
CA LEU A 112 -10.42 9.34 -3.51
C LEU A 112 -9.56 8.07 -3.48
N TYR A 113 -8.23 8.20 -3.58
CA TYR A 113 -7.33 7.03 -3.51
C TYR A 113 -7.36 6.30 -2.17
N ARG A 114 -7.70 7.03 -1.09
CA ARG A 114 -7.75 6.50 0.27
C ARG A 114 -9.08 5.83 0.62
N LYS A 115 -10.13 5.96 -0.19
CA LYS A 115 -11.39 5.24 0.08
C LYS A 115 -11.21 3.74 -0.13
N VAL A 116 -11.57 2.99 0.89
CA VAL A 116 -11.69 1.53 0.85
C VAL A 116 -13.16 1.19 1.03
N TYR A 117 -13.78 0.62 0.01
CA TYR A 117 -15.14 0.16 0.01
C TYR A 117 -15.22 -1.28 0.49
N LEU A 118 -16.19 -1.58 1.35
CA LEU A 118 -16.40 -2.90 1.92
C LEU A 118 -17.49 -3.66 1.17
N LYS A 119 -17.32 -4.98 1.07
CA LYS A 119 -18.34 -5.85 0.49
C LYS A 119 -19.58 -5.84 1.40
N PRO A 120 -20.80 -5.67 0.86
CA PRO A 120 -22.01 -5.75 1.66
C PRO A 120 -22.18 -7.15 2.26
N GLY A 121 -22.72 -7.22 3.48
CA GLY A 121 -23.03 -8.51 4.13
C GLY A 121 -21.81 -9.29 4.66
N LEU A 122 -20.64 -8.65 4.81
CA LEU A 122 -19.51 -9.27 5.51
C LEU A 122 -19.87 -9.59 6.96
N ALA A 123 -19.33 -10.71 7.46
CA ALA A 123 -19.36 -10.98 8.89
C ALA A 123 -18.67 -9.85 9.66
N ALA A 124 -19.27 -9.39 10.77
CA ALA A 124 -18.81 -8.24 11.54
C ALA A 124 -17.29 -8.30 11.84
N ARG A 125 -16.80 -9.45 12.31
CA ARG A 125 -15.38 -9.67 12.58
C ARG A 125 -14.46 -9.43 11.37
N LYS A 126 -14.90 -9.81 10.16
CA LYS A 126 -14.13 -9.59 8.93
C LYS A 126 -14.16 -8.11 8.54
N ALA A 127 -15.33 -7.46 8.64
CA ALA A 127 -15.45 -6.02 8.40
C ALA A 127 -14.56 -5.22 9.36
N ASP A 128 -14.61 -5.51 10.66
CA ASP A 128 -13.78 -4.84 11.67
C ASP A 128 -12.28 -5.04 11.42
N LYS A 129 -11.88 -6.25 11.00
CA LYS A 129 -10.49 -6.52 10.62
C LYS A 129 -10.06 -5.65 9.43
N ILE A 130 -10.90 -5.52 8.40
CA ILE A 130 -10.62 -4.67 7.23
C ILE A 130 -10.51 -3.20 7.65
N LYS A 131 -11.46 -2.71 8.47
CA LYS A 131 -11.45 -1.33 8.98
C LYS A 131 -10.20 -1.04 9.81
N ALA A 132 -9.82 -1.96 10.70
CA ALA A 132 -8.61 -1.84 11.48
C ALA A 132 -7.35 -1.85 10.60
N GLN A 133 -7.29 -2.75 9.60
CA GLN A 133 -6.16 -2.84 8.69
C GLN A 133 -6.00 -1.60 7.80
N ALA A 134 -7.10 -0.91 7.47
CA ALA A 134 -7.07 0.30 6.65
C ALA A 134 -6.32 1.46 7.33
N SER A 135 -6.35 1.55 8.66
CA SER A 135 -5.66 2.61 9.43
C SER A 135 -4.45 2.13 10.21
N LYS A 136 -4.19 0.81 10.26
CA LYS A 136 -3.05 0.24 10.98
C LYS A 136 -1.74 0.62 10.29
N PRO A 137 -0.74 1.15 11.01
CA PRO A 137 0.63 1.26 10.51
C PRO A 137 1.14 -0.08 9.98
N PRO A 138 1.98 -0.08 8.94
CA PRO A 138 2.48 -1.33 8.37
C PRO A 138 3.34 -2.08 9.40
N ASP A 139 3.29 -3.41 9.35
CA ASP A 139 4.17 -4.23 10.17
C ASP A 139 5.64 -4.06 9.74
N LEU A 140 6.53 -3.93 10.72
CA LEU A 140 7.97 -3.91 10.50
C LEU A 140 8.45 -5.33 10.20
N LEU A 141 9.28 -5.46 9.16
CA LEU A 141 9.81 -6.74 8.71
C LEU A 141 11.33 -6.76 8.90
N VAL A 142 11.80 -7.79 9.60
CA VAL A 142 13.21 -8.16 9.64
C VAL A 142 13.48 -9.27 8.64
N PHE A 143 14.65 -9.23 8.02
CA PHE A 143 15.08 -10.18 7.00
C PHE A 143 16.29 -10.95 7.51
N VAL A 144 16.42 -12.20 7.06
CA VAL A 144 17.67 -12.94 7.23
C VAL A 144 18.65 -12.46 6.17
N THR A 145 19.83 -12.06 6.61
CA THR A 145 20.92 -11.60 5.76
C THR A 145 21.45 -12.74 4.91
N PHE A 146 21.50 -12.52 3.59
CA PHE A 146 21.96 -13.52 2.63
C PHE A 146 23.45 -13.39 2.28
N GLN A 147 24.05 -12.21 2.49
CA GLN A 147 25.44 -11.87 2.20
C GLN A 147 25.97 -10.92 3.28
N GLU A 148 27.27 -10.94 3.54
CA GLU A 148 27.90 -10.00 4.48
C GLU A 148 27.58 -8.54 4.11
N GLN A 149 27.16 -7.76 5.10
CA GLN A 149 26.84 -6.34 4.96
C GLN A 149 27.12 -5.60 6.26
N GLU A 150 27.20 -4.27 6.21
CA GLU A 150 27.48 -3.44 7.38
C GLU A 150 26.25 -2.61 7.76
N CYS A 151 26.02 -2.46 9.06
CA CYS A 151 24.97 -1.58 9.58
C CYS A 151 25.25 -0.14 9.17
N SER A 152 24.27 0.51 8.55
CA SER A 152 24.41 1.88 8.03
C SER A 152 24.58 2.95 9.11
N GLU A 153 24.25 2.64 10.37
CA GLU A 153 24.36 3.58 11.50
C GLU A 153 25.63 3.35 12.34
N CYS A 154 25.91 2.12 12.76
CA CYS A 154 27.04 1.83 13.66
C CYS A 154 28.25 1.18 12.97
N GLY A 155 28.14 0.77 11.71
CA GLY A 155 29.20 0.07 10.97
C GLY A 155 29.44 -1.37 11.41
N GLU A 156 28.58 -1.94 12.26
CA GLU A 156 28.68 -3.33 12.70
C GLU A 156 28.48 -4.29 11.52
N LYS A 157 29.37 -5.28 11.40
CA LYS A 157 29.24 -6.33 10.38
C LYS A 157 28.10 -7.26 10.75
N MET A 158 27.24 -7.53 9.76
CA MET A 158 26.15 -8.49 9.83
C MET A 158 26.46 -9.60 8.82
N ASP A 159 26.66 -10.80 9.34
CA ASP A 159 27.04 -11.97 8.57
C ASP A 159 25.82 -12.66 7.98
N LYS A 160 26.07 -13.61 7.08
CA LYS A 160 25.01 -14.46 6.54
C LYS A 160 24.31 -15.22 7.67
N GLY A 161 22.98 -15.08 7.73
CA GLY A 161 22.15 -15.69 8.77
C GLY A 161 21.70 -14.72 9.86
N ASP A 162 22.35 -13.56 9.97
CA ASP A 162 21.93 -12.52 10.93
C ASP A 162 20.59 -11.91 10.54
N LEU A 163 19.88 -11.38 11.53
CA LEU A 163 18.65 -10.63 11.31
C LEU A 163 18.98 -9.15 11.07
N THR A 164 18.39 -8.61 10.01
CA THR A 164 18.61 -7.23 9.58
C THR A 164 17.28 -6.56 9.27
N PHE A 165 17.11 -5.34 9.79
CA PHE A 165 16.02 -4.46 9.40
C PHE A 165 16.48 -3.57 8.25
N VAL A 166 15.62 -3.31 7.27
CA VAL A 166 15.94 -2.43 6.14
C VAL A 166 15.00 -1.26 6.13
N GLU A 167 15.55 -0.06 6.33
CA GLU A 167 14.82 1.20 6.27
C GLU A 167 15.25 1.97 5.02
N GLY A 168 14.33 2.14 4.07
CA GLY A 168 14.69 2.61 2.74
C GLY A 168 15.69 1.66 2.06
N ARG A 169 16.94 2.12 1.93
CA ARG A 169 18.07 1.32 1.41
C ARG A 169 19.12 0.97 2.46
N ASN A 170 18.89 1.36 3.71
CA ASN A 170 19.87 1.25 4.77
C ASN A 170 19.64 -0.05 5.54
N PRO A 171 20.53 -1.04 5.45
CA PRO A 171 20.51 -2.18 6.35
C PRO A 171 20.95 -1.74 7.75
N LEU A 172 20.19 -2.17 8.76
CA LEU A 172 20.41 -1.86 10.16
C LEU A 172 20.42 -3.14 10.98
N CYS A 173 21.39 -3.25 11.90
CA CYS A 173 21.38 -4.30 12.90
C CYS A 173 20.19 -4.12 13.85
N LEU A 174 19.73 -5.21 14.48
CA LEU A 174 18.54 -5.15 15.34
C LEU A 174 18.67 -4.14 16.48
N ARG A 175 19.88 -3.90 17.00
CA ARG A 175 20.13 -2.91 18.04
C ARG A 175 19.91 -1.48 17.56
N CYS A 176 20.48 -1.10 16.41
CA CYS A 176 20.22 0.22 15.80
C CYS A 176 18.76 0.38 15.36
N ALA A 177 18.12 -0.74 15.03
CA ALA A 177 16.70 -0.77 14.73
C ALA A 177 15.80 -0.78 15.98
N ASP A 178 16.33 -0.80 17.21
CA ASP A 178 15.54 -0.97 18.45
C ASP A 178 14.60 -2.20 18.39
N LEU A 179 15.08 -3.29 17.80
CA LEU A 179 14.38 -4.57 17.65
C LEU A 179 15.13 -5.74 18.31
N ASP A 180 16.26 -5.48 18.97
CA ASP A 180 17.10 -6.50 19.64
C ASP A 180 16.46 -7.08 20.91
N HIS A 181 15.45 -6.39 21.45
CA HIS A 181 14.63 -6.89 22.55
C HIS A 181 13.57 -7.92 22.10
N LEU A 182 13.38 -8.13 20.79
CA LEU A 182 12.43 -9.09 20.26
C LEU A 182 13.06 -10.49 20.18
N VAL A 183 12.30 -11.50 20.60
CA VAL A 183 12.70 -12.91 20.50
C VAL A 183 11.92 -13.57 19.37
N PHE A 184 12.63 -14.18 18.42
CA PHE A 184 12.01 -14.99 17.39
C PHE A 184 11.44 -16.28 18.01
N LEU A 185 10.13 -16.44 17.97
CA LEU A 185 9.44 -17.65 18.40
C LEU A 185 9.15 -18.54 17.18
N PRO A 186 9.79 -19.72 17.07
CA PRO A 186 9.46 -20.66 16.00
C PRO A 186 8.03 -21.19 16.21
N SER A 187 7.24 -21.19 15.13
CA SER A 187 5.87 -21.71 15.08
C SER A 187 5.81 -23.20 14.76
#